data_AF-A0A355SHR3-F1
#
_entry.id   AF-A0A355SHR3-F1
#
_cell.length_a   1.000
_cell.length_b   1.000
_cell.length_c   1.000
_cell.angle_alpha   90.00
_cell.angle_beta   90.00
_cell.angle_gamma   90.00
#
_symmetry.space_group_name_H-M   'P 1'
#
loop_
_entity.id
_entity.type
_entity.pdbx_description
1 polymer ?
#
loop_
_entity_poly.entity_id
_entity_poly.type
_entity_poly.pdbx_seq_one_letter_code
_entity_poly.pdbx_strand_id
1 'polypeptide(L)'
;RRMIGNGFDDELYKGVYQKKAVVSTTDPKDVLEKLFSEIERKMETIYVPFGGMPIKSASNYKKCLEHISKEYSNKTFKVNIIIKCKSDLEKLLRKIDGDSEIAQEVKNRMIDDINICTNVLDIYQSKTNFMANHKADYFTLEVPQGNVAAGDTLQVKVKAAFIENDHQAVMYLDPTQYTIKSSNPEVVKAGPGSITILKENCNAALTVTVNKKFRLNIKPGADIKAKILLIGNEIKVK
;
A
#
# COMPACT_ATOMS: atom_id res chain seq x y z
N ARG A 1 48.18 5.60 -13.46
CA ARG A 1 47.41 6.60 -12.68
C ARG A 1 46.17 5.88 -12.13
N ARG A 2 45.96 5.94 -10.81
CA ARG A 2 44.99 5.13 -10.04
C ARG A 2 43.53 5.35 -10.46
N MET A 3 42.76 4.26 -10.40
CA MET A 3 41.29 4.20 -10.45
C MET A 3 40.69 5.04 -9.31
N ILE A 4 39.70 5.88 -9.62
CA ILE A 4 38.77 6.44 -8.64
C ILE A 4 37.39 5.92 -9.08
N GLY A 5 37.01 4.75 -8.54
CA GLY A 5 35.61 4.37 -8.44
C GLY A 5 34.97 5.31 -7.43
N ASN A 6 34.03 6.12 -7.91
CA ASN A 6 33.44 7.21 -7.16
C ASN A 6 32.49 6.63 -6.10
N GLY A 7 32.68 6.99 -4.83
CA GLY A 7 31.96 6.46 -3.66
C GLY A 7 30.43 6.60 -3.63
N PHE A 8 29.81 7.05 -4.72
CA PHE A 8 28.37 6.93 -4.97
C PHE A 8 27.94 5.46 -5.07
N ASP A 9 28.65 4.66 -5.87
CA ASP A 9 28.23 3.28 -6.16
C ASP A 9 28.22 2.41 -4.90
N ASP A 10 29.19 2.62 -4.00
CA ASP A 10 29.33 1.84 -2.75
C ASP A 10 28.21 2.12 -1.74
N GLU A 11 27.79 3.38 -1.60
CA GLU A 11 26.72 3.75 -0.66
C GLU A 11 25.33 3.42 -1.23
N LEU A 12 25.22 3.40 -2.55
CA LEU A 12 24.06 2.90 -3.29
C LEU A 12 23.93 1.38 -3.14
N TYR A 13 25.03 0.62 -3.16
CA TYR A 13 25.01 -0.84 -2.99
C TYR A 13 24.58 -1.29 -1.60
N LYS A 14 24.86 -0.51 -0.54
CA LYS A 14 24.39 -0.79 0.82
C LYS A 14 22.88 -0.55 1.02
N GLY A 15 22.26 0.25 0.16
CA GLY A 15 20.81 0.51 0.15
C GLY A 15 20.01 -0.47 -0.72
N VAL A 16 20.66 -1.49 -1.32
CA VAL A 16 20.12 -2.35 -2.37
C VAL A 16 19.05 -3.32 -1.85
N TYR A 17 17.84 -3.10 -2.37
CA TYR A 17 16.88 -4.13 -2.79
C TYR A 17 16.36 -5.09 -1.73
N GLN A 18 15.42 -4.61 -0.91
CA GLN A 18 14.25 -5.41 -0.54
C GLN A 18 13.04 -4.53 -0.30
N LYS A 19 12.34 -4.12 -1.36
CA LYS A 19 10.89 -3.97 -1.21
C LYS A 19 10.24 -4.84 -2.27
N LYS A 20 9.76 -6.02 -1.82
CA LYS A 20 8.61 -6.67 -2.44
C LYS A 20 7.61 -5.57 -2.79
N ALA A 21 6.96 -5.66 -3.94
CA ALA A 21 5.78 -4.86 -4.26
C ALA A 21 4.70 -5.16 -3.21
N VAL A 22 4.83 -4.54 -2.04
CA VAL A 22 3.78 -4.45 -1.06
C VAL A 22 2.95 -3.29 -1.58
N VAL A 23 2.01 -3.59 -2.46
CA VAL A 23 0.82 -2.77 -2.61
C VAL A 23 0.09 -2.90 -1.28
N SER A 24 0.56 -2.18 -0.26
CA SER A 24 -0.25 -1.99 0.93
C SER A 24 -1.41 -1.13 0.46
N THR A 25 -2.62 -1.64 0.67
CA THR A 25 -3.90 -1.02 0.34
C THR A 25 -4.22 0.20 1.23
N THR A 26 -3.16 0.93 1.61
CA THR A 26 -3.11 2.20 2.32
C THR A 26 -3.74 3.31 1.47
N ASP A 27 -4.09 4.47 2.04
CA ASP A 27 -4.56 5.60 1.23
C ASP A 27 -3.44 6.00 0.23
N PRO A 28 -3.73 6.19 -1.08
CA PRO A 28 -2.72 6.60 -2.06
C PRO A 28 -1.90 7.80 -1.61
N LYS A 29 -2.49 8.72 -0.83
CA LYS A 29 -1.77 9.86 -0.27
C LYS A 29 -0.64 9.43 0.68
N ASP A 30 -0.86 8.43 1.52
CA ASP A 30 0.12 7.97 2.52
C ASP A 30 1.28 7.24 1.83
N VAL A 31 0.98 6.56 0.72
CA VAL A 31 1.99 5.92 -0.12
C VAL A 31 2.82 6.98 -0.84
N LEU A 32 2.18 7.98 -1.44
CA LEU A 32 2.87 9.08 -2.10
C LEU A 32 3.73 9.89 -1.13
N GLU A 33 3.23 10.19 0.07
CA GLU A 33 3.99 10.91 1.11
C GLU A 33 5.28 10.17 1.46
N LYS A 34 5.21 8.85 1.68
CA LYS A 34 6.39 8.02 1.94
C LYS A 34 7.37 8.01 0.77
N LEU A 35 6.87 7.91 -0.47
CA LEU A 35 7.72 7.92 -1.66
C LEU A 35 8.41 9.28 -1.83
N PHE A 36 7.69 10.39 -1.61
CA PHE A 36 8.27 11.73 -1.66
C PHE A 36 9.34 11.91 -0.58
N SER A 37 9.09 11.50 0.66
CA SER A 37 10.10 11.56 1.72
C SER A 37 11.36 10.75 1.38
N GLU A 38 11.25 9.61 0.71
CA GLU A 38 12.43 8.86 0.24
C GLU A 38 13.20 9.61 -0.85
N ILE A 39 12.51 10.25 -1.79
CA ILE A 39 13.17 11.08 -2.82
C ILE A 39 13.90 12.26 -2.15
N GLU A 40 13.26 12.92 -1.19
CA GLU A 40 13.85 14.02 -0.42
C GLU A 40 15.07 13.59 0.36
N ARG A 41 14.99 12.43 1.04
CA ARG A 41 16.12 11.83 1.75
C ARG A 41 17.28 11.54 0.80
N LYS A 42 17.03 10.97 -0.39
CA LYS A 42 18.10 10.72 -1.37
C LYS A 42 18.76 12.01 -1.85
N MET A 43 17.98 13.09 -2.06
CA MET A 43 18.54 14.40 -2.39
C MET A 43 19.48 14.91 -1.29
N GLU A 44 19.07 14.81 -0.02
CA GLU A 44 19.84 15.30 1.14
C GLU A 44 21.07 14.49 1.46
N THR A 45 20.97 13.17 1.36
CA THR A 45 21.97 12.25 1.90
C THR A 45 22.88 11.67 0.83
N ILE A 46 22.48 11.74 -0.44
CA ILE A 46 23.22 11.12 -1.56
C ILE A 46 23.49 12.13 -2.67
N TYR A 47 22.46 12.70 -3.28
CA TYR A 47 22.67 13.45 -4.53
C TYR A 47 23.42 14.76 -4.34
N VAL A 48 23.10 15.51 -3.27
CA VAL A 48 23.81 16.74 -2.94
C VAL A 48 25.20 16.48 -2.35
N PRO A 49 25.36 15.68 -1.27
CA PRO A 49 26.66 15.53 -0.60
C PRO A 49 27.76 14.97 -1.50
N PHE A 50 27.39 14.10 -2.44
CA PHE A 50 28.36 13.48 -3.32
C PHE A 50 28.55 14.26 -4.65
N GLY A 51 27.77 15.32 -4.89
CA GLY A 51 27.98 16.23 -6.04
C GLY A 51 27.23 15.84 -7.33
N GLY A 52 26.22 14.97 -7.24
CA GLY A 52 25.35 14.62 -8.37
C GLY A 52 24.23 15.64 -8.63
N MET A 53 23.99 16.57 -7.70
CA MET A 53 22.97 17.61 -7.79
C MET A 53 23.39 18.86 -6.98
N PRO A 54 23.19 20.09 -7.51
CA PRO A 54 23.37 21.30 -6.73
C PRO A 54 22.31 21.46 -5.62
N ILE A 55 22.69 22.06 -4.50
CA ILE A 55 21.77 22.40 -3.39
C ILE A 55 20.54 23.20 -3.87
N LYS A 56 20.75 24.10 -4.84
CA LYS A 56 19.68 24.93 -5.43
C LYS A 56 18.64 24.07 -6.15
N SER A 57 19.07 23.14 -7.01
CA SER A 57 18.19 22.20 -7.70
C SER A 57 17.46 21.30 -6.71
N ALA A 58 18.17 20.75 -5.71
CA ALA A 58 17.55 19.96 -4.64
C ALA A 58 16.45 20.73 -3.91
N SER A 59 16.72 21.99 -3.50
CA SER A 59 15.73 22.84 -2.84
C SER A 59 14.50 23.09 -3.72
N ASN A 60 14.70 23.29 -5.02
CA ASN A 60 13.62 23.49 -5.98
C ASN A 60 12.74 22.26 -6.13
N TYR A 61 13.32 21.05 -6.17
CA TYR A 61 12.55 19.81 -6.31
C TYR A 61 11.81 19.43 -5.03
N LYS A 62 12.41 19.65 -3.85
CA LYS A 62 11.71 19.51 -2.57
C LYS A 62 10.46 20.38 -2.53
N LYS A 63 10.56 21.66 -2.90
CA LYS A 63 9.39 22.54 -2.97
C LYS A 63 8.32 22.03 -3.92
N CYS A 64 8.70 21.43 -5.06
CA CYS A 64 7.74 20.81 -5.96
C CYS A 64 7.06 19.59 -5.33
N LEU A 65 7.81 18.69 -4.69
CA LEU A 65 7.27 17.52 -3.98
C LEU A 65 6.35 17.93 -2.84
N GLU A 66 6.76 18.88 -2.00
CA GLU A 66 5.95 19.44 -0.93
C GLU A 66 4.65 20.07 -1.45
N HIS A 67 4.72 20.80 -2.56
CA HIS A 67 3.54 21.42 -3.17
C HIS A 67 2.55 20.35 -3.62
N ILE A 68 3.02 19.33 -4.34
CA ILE A 68 2.19 18.20 -4.76
C ILE A 68 1.60 17.51 -3.53
N SER A 69 2.41 17.17 -2.54
CA SER A 69 1.95 16.53 -1.29
C SER A 69 0.84 17.33 -0.61
N LYS A 70 1.05 18.63 -0.40
CA LYS A 70 0.07 19.53 0.24
C LYS A 70 -1.22 19.67 -0.57
N GLU A 71 -1.13 19.75 -1.90
CA GLU A 71 -2.28 19.89 -2.79
C GLU A 71 -3.22 18.68 -2.74
N TYR A 72 -2.68 17.49 -2.43
CA TYR A 72 -3.43 16.23 -2.44
C TYR A 72 -3.70 15.64 -1.04
N SER A 73 -3.06 16.15 0.02
CA SER A 73 -3.16 15.62 1.40
C SER A 73 -4.60 15.52 1.95
N ASN A 74 -5.44 16.51 1.64
CA ASN A 74 -6.82 16.58 2.13
C ASN A 74 -7.86 16.11 1.10
N LYS A 75 -7.41 15.60 -0.05
CA LYS A 75 -8.31 15.21 -1.14
C LYS A 75 -8.63 13.72 -1.08
N THR A 76 -9.88 13.39 -1.36
CA THR A 76 -10.24 12.01 -1.68
C THR A 76 -9.78 11.70 -3.10
N PHE A 77 -8.94 10.68 -3.26
CA PHE A 77 -8.43 10.22 -4.56
C PHE A 77 -9.53 9.56 -5.41
N LYS A 78 -10.41 10.37 -5.97
CA LYS A 78 -11.31 10.02 -7.07
C LYS A 78 -10.54 10.08 -8.40
N VAL A 79 -11.08 9.47 -9.46
CA VAL A 79 -10.45 9.41 -10.80
C VAL A 79 -9.93 10.77 -11.29
N ASN A 80 -10.72 11.84 -11.16
CA ASN A 80 -10.31 13.19 -11.56
C ASN A 80 -9.16 13.76 -10.74
N ILE A 81 -9.09 13.45 -9.44
CA ILE A 81 -7.97 13.86 -8.57
C ILE A 81 -6.72 13.06 -8.91
N ILE A 82 -6.85 11.77 -9.20
CA ILE A 82 -5.74 10.93 -9.65
C ILE A 82 -5.13 11.48 -10.94
N ILE A 83 -5.97 11.80 -11.94
CA ILE A 83 -5.52 12.38 -13.22
C ILE A 83 -4.77 13.70 -13.00
N LYS A 84 -5.28 14.58 -12.13
CA LYS A 84 -4.59 15.83 -11.79
C LYS A 84 -3.24 15.59 -11.12
N CYS A 85 -3.18 14.67 -10.16
CA CYS A 85 -1.93 14.32 -9.46
C CYS A 85 -0.88 13.78 -10.43
N LYS A 86 -1.29 12.87 -11.34
CA LYS A 86 -0.42 12.37 -12.42
C LYS A 86 0.09 13.51 -13.30
N SER A 87 -0.77 14.46 -13.69
CA SER A 87 -0.35 15.60 -14.50
C SER A 87 0.70 16.47 -13.79
N ASP A 88 0.61 16.66 -12.48
CA ASP A 88 1.62 17.41 -11.74
C ASP A 88 2.94 16.64 -11.59
N LEU A 89 2.89 15.31 -11.44
CA LEU A 89 4.08 14.45 -11.50
C LEU A 89 4.73 14.47 -12.88
N GLU A 90 3.96 14.47 -13.97
CA GLU A 90 4.48 14.59 -15.34
C GLU A 90 5.18 15.94 -15.58
N LYS A 91 4.65 17.04 -15.01
CA LYS A 91 5.34 18.34 -15.06
C LYS A 91 6.66 18.30 -14.30
N LEU A 92 6.70 17.62 -13.15
CA LEU A 92 7.94 17.44 -12.37
C LEU A 92 8.96 16.60 -13.15
N LEU A 93 8.53 15.50 -13.80
CA LEU A 93 9.38 14.69 -14.68
C LEU A 93 10.03 15.54 -15.77
N ARG A 94 9.24 16.32 -16.52
CA ARG A 94 9.76 17.20 -17.57
C ARG A 94 10.75 18.23 -17.04
N LYS A 95 10.52 18.73 -15.82
CA LYS A 95 11.42 19.69 -15.17
C LYS A 95 12.77 19.05 -14.82
N ILE A 96 12.76 17.83 -14.28
CA ILE A 96 13.98 17.08 -13.93
C ILE A 96 14.76 16.72 -15.19
N ASP A 97 14.08 16.21 -16.21
CA ASP A 97 14.69 15.79 -17.47
C ASP A 97 15.42 16.97 -18.16
N GLY A 98 14.77 18.14 -18.18
CA GLY A 98 15.32 19.37 -18.76
C GLY A 98 16.38 20.10 -17.93
N ASP A 99 16.67 19.70 -16.69
CA ASP A 99 17.61 20.43 -15.82
C ASP A 99 19.07 20.08 -16.13
N SER A 100 19.78 20.94 -16.85
CA SER A 100 21.18 20.71 -17.21
C SER A 100 22.17 20.70 -16.03
N GLU A 101 21.77 21.14 -14.83
CA GLU A 101 22.67 21.24 -13.68
C GLU A 101 22.80 19.92 -12.89
N ILE A 102 21.94 18.93 -13.15
CA ILE A 102 21.94 17.63 -12.48
C ILE A 102 22.70 16.59 -13.30
N ALA A 103 23.49 15.75 -12.63
CA ALA A 103 24.12 14.61 -13.28
C ALA A 103 23.08 13.67 -13.89
N GLN A 104 23.34 13.16 -15.10
CA GLN A 104 22.38 12.33 -15.83
C GLN A 104 21.91 11.10 -15.03
N GLU A 105 22.79 10.48 -14.26
CA GLU A 105 22.41 9.33 -13.43
C GLU A 105 21.42 9.70 -12.32
N VAL A 106 21.61 10.85 -11.67
CA VAL A 106 20.68 11.36 -10.66
C VAL A 106 19.33 11.66 -11.28
N LYS A 107 19.29 12.24 -12.50
CA LYS A 107 18.05 12.43 -13.24
C LYS A 107 17.31 11.12 -13.47
N ASN A 108 18.00 10.12 -14.02
CA ASN A 108 17.40 8.82 -14.31
C ASN A 108 16.79 8.20 -13.05
N ARG A 109 17.50 8.22 -11.92
CA ARG A 109 17.01 7.68 -10.64
C ARG A 109 15.81 8.46 -10.09
N MET A 110 15.81 9.79 -10.20
CA MET A 110 14.65 10.60 -9.79
C MET A 110 13.45 10.35 -10.70
N ILE A 111 13.67 10.21 -12.01
CA ILE A 111 12.63 9.85 -12.97
C ILE A 111 12.03 8.49 -12.60
N ASP A 112 12.86 7.50 -12.28
CA ASP A 112 12.40 6.18 -11.83
C ASP A 112 11.57 6.26 -10.54
N ASP A 113 12.04 7.02 -9.55
CA ASP A 113 11.30 7.21 -8.29
C ASP A 113 9.94 7.89 -8.52
N ILE A 114 9.87 8.90 -9.39
CA ILE A 114 8.61 9.56 -9.75
C ILE A 114 7.70 8.64 -10.58
N ASN A 115 8.27 7.81 -11.46
CA ASN A 115 7.50 6.82 -12.20
C ASN A 115 6.88 5.76 -11.27
N ILE A 116 7.54 5.40 -10.16
CA ILE A 116 6.94 4.55 -9.12
C ILE A 116 5.70 5.22 -8.53
N CYS A 117 5.75 6.53 -8.24
CA CYS A 117 4.57 7.30 -7.80
C CYS A 117 3.43 7.24 -8.82
N THR A 118 3.73 7.42 -10.11
CA THR A 118 2.74 7.34 -11.19
C THR A 118 2.12 5.94 -11.29
N ASN A 119 2.94 4.87 -11.20
CA ASN A 119 2.47 3.50 -11.24
C ASN A 119 1.52 3.16 -10.07
N VAL A 120 1.83 3.68 -8.87
CA VAL A 120 0.92 3.57 -7.72
C VAL A 120 -0.43 4.19 -8.07
N LEU A 121 -0.43 5.40 -8.62
CA LEU A 121 -1.67 6.08 -9.03
C LEU A 121 -2.44 5.33 -10.11
N ASP A 122 -1.76 4.69 -11.07
CA ASP A 122 -2.39 3.84 -12.08
C ASP A 122 -3.08 2.61 -11.50
N ILE A 123 -2.46 1.97 -10.49
CA ILE A 123 -3.06 0.87 -9.75
C ILE A 123 -4.33 1.35 -9.03
N TYR A 124 -4.27 2.51 -8.35
CA TYR A 124 -5.46 3.07 -7.68
C TYR A 124 -6.55 3.51 -8.66
N GLN A 125 -6.19 4.09 -9.81
CA GLN A 125 -7.14 4.48 -10.85
C GLN A 125 -7.85 3.24 -11.40
N SER A 126 -7.09 2.20 -11.74
CA SER A 126 -7.63 0.92 -12.22
C SER A 126 -8.58 0.31 -11.20
N LYS A 127 -8.17 0.26 -9.92
CA LYS A 127 -9.02 -0.22 -8.83
C LYS A 127 -10.29 0.62 -8.65
N THR A 128 -10.18 1.94 -8.74
CA THR A 128 -11.31 2.87 -8.59
C THR A 128 -12.31 2.72 -9.74
N ASN A 129 -11.82 2.63 -10.97
CA ASN A 129 -12.66 2.41 -12.16
C ASN A 129 -13.35 1.05 -12.11
N PHE A 130 -12.61 0.00 -11.73
CA PHE A 130 -13.18 -1.33 -11.52
C PHE A 130 -14.32 -1.27 -10.50
N MET A 131 -14.08 -0.70 -9.32
CA MET A 131 -15.10 -0.56 -8.28
C MET A 131 -16.30 0.33 -8.66
N ALA A 132 -16.13 1.28 -9.58
CA ALA A 132 -17.23 2.13 -10.03
C ALA A 132 -18.22 1.36 -10.92
N ASN A 133 -17.72 0.39 -11.69
CA ASN A 133 -18.50 -0.33 -12.69
C ASN A 133 -18.93 -1.74 -12.22
N HIS A 134 -18.27 -2.29 -11.21
CA HIS A 134 -18.51 -3.65 -10.73
C HIS A 134 -19.09 -3.63 -9.31
N LYS A 135 -19.90 -4.63 -8.98
CA LYS A 135 -20.44 -4.83 -7.63
C LYS A 135 -19.95 -6.14 -7.05
N ALA A 136 -19.49 -6.12 -5.80
CA ALA A 136 -19.10 -7.34 -5.10
C ALA A 136 -20.33 -8.24 -4.88
N ASP A 137 -20.20 -9.50 -5.27
CA ASP A 137 -21.21 -10.54 -5.14
C ASP A 137 -21.24 -11.13 -3.73
N TYR A 138 -20.08 -11.45 -3.18
CA TYR A 138 -19.93 -11.99 -1.83
C TYR A 138 -18.51 -11.77 -1.30
N PHE A 139 -18.35 -11.99 0.01
CA PHE A 139 -17.07 -11.93 0.71
C PHE A 139 -16.70 -13.30 1.25
N THR A 140 -15.42 -13.64 1.20
CA THR A 140 -14.89 -14.88 1.79
C THR A 140 -13.64 -14.59 2.61
N LEU A 141 -13.34 -15.48 3.55
CA LEU A 141 -12.19 -15.37 4.45
C LEU A 141 -11.11 -16.38 4.07
N GLU A 142 -9.86 -15.94 4.20
CA GLU A 142 -8.69 -16.82 4.16
C GLU A 142 -7.93 -16.65 5.48
N VAL A 143 -7.86 -17.74 6.24
CA VAL A 143 -7.12 -17.85 7.51
C VAL A 143 -6.38 -19.18 7.46
N PRO A 144 -5.12 -19.26 7.92
CA PRO A 144 -4.47 -20.55 8.11
C PRO A 144 -5.36 -21.47 8.97
N GLN A 145 -5.72 -22.61 8.41
CA GLN A 145 -6.54 -23.63 9.08
C GLN A 145 -5.64 -24.72 9.67
N GLY A 146 -6.15 -25.39 10.70
CA GLY A 146 -5.43 -26.45 11.40
C GLY A 146 -5.20 -26.12 12.87
N ASN A 147 -4.26 -26.86 13.48
CA ASN A 147 -3.92 -26.73 14.88
C ASN A 147 -3.10 -25.46 15.15
N VAL A 148 -3.45 -24.77 16.23
CA VAL A 148 -2.77 -23.56 16.72
C VAL A 148 -2.34 -23.74 18.17
N ALA A 149 -1.28 -23.06 18.57
CA ALA A 149 -0.76 -23.01 19.92
C ALA A 149 -0.90 -21.61 20.54
N ALA A 150 -0.77 -21.52 21.86
CA ALA A 150 -0.74 -20.23 22.55
C ALA A 150 0.48 -19.41 22.09
N GLY A 151 0.25 -18.14 21.77
CA GLY A 151 1.23 -17.23 21.19
C GLY A 151 1.18 -17.13 19.67
N ASP A 152 0.52 -18.06 18.98
CA ASP A 152 0.37 -18.01 17.52
C ASP A 152 -0.39 -16.76 17.09
N THR A 153 0.13 -16.10 16.05
CA THR A 153 -0.54 -14.98 15.39
C THR A 153 -0.83 -15.32 13.94
N LEU A 154 -2.11 -15.38 13.60
CA LEU A 154 -2.58 -15.74 12.28
C LEU A 154 -3.08 -14.52 11.51
N GLN A 155 -2.75 -14.47 10.23
CA GLN A 155 -3.26 -13.45 9.32
C GLN A 155 -4.66 -13.82 8.85
N VAL A 156 -5.59 -12.88 8.95
CA VAL A 156 -6.95 -13.00 8.46
C VAL A 156 -7.11 -12.10 7.25
N LYS A 157 -7.24 -12.71 6.07
CA LYS A 157 -7.48 -12.00 4.81
C LYS A 157 -8.95 -12.08 4.44
N VAL A 158 -9.51 -10.98 3.95
CA VAL A 158 -10.88 -10.92 3.42
C VAL A 158 -10.79 -10.65 1.93
N LYS A 159 -11.50 -11.44 1.11
CA LYS A 159 -11.60 -11.22 -0.33
C LYS A 159 -13.04 -10.92 -0.74
N ALA A 160 -13.22 -9.91 -1.57
CA ALA A 160 -14.44 -9.64 -2.31
C ALA A 160 -14.38 -10.39 -3.64
N ALA A 161 -15.44 -11.11 -3.96
CA ALA A 161 -15.63 -11.76 -5.26
C ALA A 161 -16.56 -10.92 -6.15
N PHE A 162 -16.23 -10.85 -7.43
CA PHE A 162 -17.00 -10.19 -8.48
C PHE A 162 -17.22 -11.21 -9.58
N ILE A 163 -18.48 -11.56 -9.86
CA ILE A 163 -18.85 -12.54 -10.87
C ILE A 163 -19.47 -11.80 -12.05
N GLU A 164 -18.82 -11.94 -13.22
CA GLU A 164 -19.33 -11.46 -14.49
C GLU A 164 -19.12 -12.54 -15.56
N ASN A 165 -20.19 -12.91 -16.28
CA ASN A 165 -20.14 -13.85 -17.41
C ASN A 165 -19.30 -15.11 -17.11
N ASP A 166 -19.59 -15.78 -15.99
CA ASP A 166 -18.90 -16.99 -15.49
C ASP A 166 -17.42 -16.82 -15.11
N HIS A 167 -16.89 -15.60 -15.12
CA HIS A 167 -15.55 -15.27 -14.65
C HIS A 167 -15.60 -14.65 -13.26
N GLN A 168 -14.74 -15.13 -12.37
CA GLN A 168 -14.59 -14.60 -11.02
C GLN A 168 -13.32 -13.74 -10.93
N ALA A 169 -13.50 -12.45 -10.67
CA ALA A 169 -12.43 -11.58 -10.19
C ALA A 169 -12.45 -11.52 -8.66
N VAL A 170 -11.26 -11.49 -8.04
CA VAL A 170 -11.11 -11.38 -6.59
C VAL A 170 -10.28 -10.17 -6.21
N MET A 171 -10.70 -9.48 -5.15
CA MET A 171 -9.98 -8.36 -4.57
C MET A 171 -9.80 -8.55 -3.07
N TYR A 172 -8.57 -8.49 -2.60
CA TYR A 172 -8.28 -8.49 -1.16
C TYR A 172 -8.58 -7.13 -0.54
N LEU A 173 -9.24 -7.17 0.62
CA LEU A 173 -9.53 -5.99 1.43
C LEU A 173 -8.35 -5.67 2.34
N ASP A 174 -8.14 -4.39 2.57
CA ASP A 174 -7.21 -3.89 3.57
C ASP A 174 -7.73 -4.17 4.98
N PRO A 175 -6.87 -4.48 5.97
CA PRO A 175 -7.25 -4.58 7.38
C PRO A 175 -8.05 -3.39 7.95
N THR A 176 -7.94 -2.19 7.37
CA THR A 176 -8.75 -1.01 7.75
C THR A 176 -10.18 -1.05 7.20
N GLN A 177 -10.46 -1.94 6.24
CA GLN A 177 -11.74 -2.04 5.54
C GLN A 177 -12.70 -3.06 6.16
N TYR A 178 -12.23 -3.81 7.15
CA TYR A 178 -13.04 -4.72 7.94
C TYR A 178 -12.64 -4.66 9.41
N THR A 179 -13.48 -5.24 10.26
CA THR A 179 -13.21 -5.39 11.69
C THR A 179 -13.33 -6.84 12.09
N ILE A 180 -12.48 -7.28 12.99
CA ILE A 180 -12.53 -8.61 13.59
C ILE A 180 -12.92 -8.41 15.06
N LYS A 181 -13.95 -9.12 15.51
CA LYS A 181 -14.37 -9.13 16.91
C LYS A 181 -14.37 -10.55 17.44
N SER A 182 -13.68 -10.78 18.55
CA SER A 182 -13.72 -12.06 19.27
C SER A 182 -14.87 -12.06 20.27
N SER A 183 -15.58 -13.18 20.38
CA SER A 183 -16.55 -13.43 21.45
C SER A 183 -15.88 -13.66 22.80
N ASN A 184 -14.58 -14.01 22.81
CA ASN A 184 -13.78 -14.24 24.00
C ASN A 184 -12.36 -13.67 23.83
N PRO A 185 -12.15 -12.36 24.07
CA PRO A 185 -10.86 -11.69 23.88
C PRO A 185 -9.73 -12.20 24.78
N GLU A 186 -10.04 -12.90 25.87
CA GLU A 186 -9.05 -13.51 26.76
C GLU A 186 -8.46 -14.81 26.22
N VAL A 187 -9.14 -15.42 25.24
CA VAL A 187 -8.71 -16.66 24.58
C VAL A 187 -8.12 -16.34 23.20
N VAL A 188 -8.80 -15.49 22.43
CA VAL A 188 -8.32 -15.04 21.12
C VAL A 188 -8.47 -13.54 21.03
N LYS A 189 -7.33 -12.84 20.92
CA LYS A 189 -7.29 -11.40 20.72
C LYS A 189 -7.40 -11.08 19.23
N ALA A 190 -8.33 -10.21 18.88
CA ALA A 190 -8.45 -9.70 17.51
C ALA A 190 -7.62 -8.41 17.35
N GLY A 191 -6.83 -8.34 16.29
CA GLY A 191 -6.11 -7.15 15.85
C GLY A 191 -6.50 -6.74 14.42
N PRO A 192 -5.94 -5.64 13.89
CA PRO A 192 -6.12 -5.28 12.49
C PRO A 192 -5.59 -6.40 11.58
N GLY A 193 -6.48 -7.06 10.85
CA GLY A 193 -6.13 -8.11 9.86
C GLY A 193 -5.51 -9.37 10.46
N SER A 194 -5.52 -9.55 11.78
CA SER A 194 -4.85 -10.66 12.45
C SER A 194 -5.57 -11.07 13.73
N ILE A 195 -5.30 -12.30 14.16
CA ILE A 195 -5.77 -12.85 15.43
C ILE A 195 -4.58 -13.47 16.17
N THR A 196 -4.56 -13.34 17.49
CA THR A 196 -3.53 -13.94 18.35
C THR A 196 -4.18 -14.87 19.35
N ILE A 197 -3.69 -16.10 19.42
CA ILE A 197 -4.14 -17.12 20.37
C ILE A 197 -3.47 -16.86 21.71
N LEU A 198 -4.27 -16.69 22.77
CA LEU A 198 -3.78 -16.43 24.12
C LEU A 198 -3.87 -17.66 25.03
N LYS A 199 -4.83 -18.56 24.77
CA LYS A 199 -5.07 -19.78 25.55
C LYS A 199 -5.43 -20.94 24.61
N GLU A 200 -4.88 -22.11 24.89
CA GLU A 200 -5.16 -23.37 24.18
C GLU A 200 -6.40 -24.07 24.72
N ASN A 201 -6.91 -25.05 23.96
CA ASN A 201 -8.01 -25.94 24.30
C ASN A 201 -9.30 -25.20 24.69
N CYS A 202 -9.56 -24.08 24.04
CA CYS A 202 -10.69 -23.21 24.34
C CYS A 202 -11.54 -22.97 23.08
N ASN A 203 -12.79 -22.57 23.31
CA ASN A 203 -13.70 -22.24 22.22
C ASN A 203 -13.89 -20.72 22.12
N ALA A 204 -13.76 -20.17 20.92
CA ALA A 204 -14.06 -18.78 20.65
C ALA A 204 -14.65 -18.62 19.24
N ALA A 205 -15.57 -17.68 19.08
CA ALA A 205 -16.09 -17.29 17.78
C ALA A 205 -15.57 -15.89 17.44
N LEU A 206 -15.02 -15.72 16.24
CA LEU A 206 -14.68 -14.42 15.71
C LEU A 206 -15.64 -14.03 14.60
N THR A 207 -16.14 -12.80 14.67
CA THR A 207 -16.96 -12.20 13.62
C THR A 207 -16.11 -11.22 12.85
N VAL A 208 -15.95 -11.46 11.55
CA VAL A 208 -15.36 -10.52 10.61
C VAL A 208 -16.50 -9.73 9.97
N THR A 209 -16.42 -8.39 9.98
CA THR A 209 -17.44 -7.51 9.39
C THR A 209 -16.78 -6.52 8.46
N VAL A 210 -17.21 -6.50 7.19
CA VAL A 210 -16.79 -5.48 6.22
C VAL A 210 -17.41 -4.13 6.58
N ASN A 211 -16.59 -3.08 6.64
CA ASN A 211 -17.02 -1.76 7.09
C ASN A 211 -17.96 -1.13 6.05
N LYS A 212 -19.19 -0.76 6.44
CA LYS A 212 -20.15 -0.11 5.53
C LYS A 212 -19.68 1.23 4.95
N LYS A 213 -18.74 1.90 5.63
CA LYS A 213 -18.11 3.14 5.15
C LYS A 213 -17.10 2.88 4.02
N PHE A 214 -16.63 1.64 3.89
CA PHE A 214 -15.82 1.24 2.75
C PHE A 214 -16.74 1.20 1.52
N ARG A 215 -16.43 2.04 0.53
CA ARG A 215 -17.23 2.25 -0.69
C ARG A 215 -17.13 1.07 -1.67
N LEU A 216 -17.29 -0.15 -1.20
CA LEU A 216 -17.59 -1.24 -2.10
C LEU A 216 -19.04 -1.11 -2.53
N ASN A 217 -19.25 -1.06 -3.84
CA ASN A 217 -20.57 -1.24 -4.40
C ASN A 217 -20.89 -2.73 -4.22
N ILE A 218 -21.86 -3.07 -3.37
CA ILE A 218 -22.16 -4.45 -2.99
C ILE A 218 -23.51 -4.81 -3.60
N LYS A 219 -23.65 -6.00 -4.21
CA LYS A 219 -24.95 -6.46 -4.71
C LYS A 219 -25.94 -6.57 -3.54
N PRO A 220 -27.22 -6.16 -3.72
CA PRO A 220 -28.23 -6.33 -2.69
C PRO A 220 -28.28 -7.79 -2.19
N GLY A 221 -28.22 -7.98 -0.88
CA GLY A 221 -28.28 -9.31 -0.26
C GLY A 221 -26.94 -10.02 -0.03
N ALA A 222 -25.80 -9.45 -0.47
CA ALA A 222 -24.50 -10.05 -0.17
C ALA A 222 -24.18 -10.00 1.35
N ASP A 223 -23.71 -11.11 1.92
CA ASP A 223 -23.33 -11.16 3.33
C ASP A 223 -22.00 -10.42 3.55
N ILE A 224 -22.05 -9.42 4.44
CA ILE A 224 -20.90 -8.60 4.83
C ILE A 224 -20.22 -9.12 6.11
N LYS A 225 -20.73 -10.23 6.65
CA LYS A 225 -20.20 -10.88 7.84
C LYS A 225 -19.75 -12.30 7.51
N ALA A 226 -18.68 -12.72 8.17
CA ALA A 226 -18.21 -14.09 8.11
C ALA A 226 -17.69 -14.52 9.48
N LYS A 227 -17.68 -15.83 9.75
CA LYS A 227 -17.31 -16.36 11.06
C LYS A 227 -16.06 -17.21 10.98
N ILE A 228 -15.21 -17.06 12.00
CA ILE A 228 -14.10 -17.97 12.27
C ILE A 228 -14.39 -18.60 13.63
N LEU A 229 -14.18 -19.90 13.74
CA LEU A 229 -14.32 -20.64 14.99
C LEU A 229 -12.95 -21.18 15.41
N LEU A 230 -12.56 -20.90 16.64
CA LEU A 230 -11.57 -21.69 17.36
C LEU A 230 -12.33 -22.75 18.15
N ILE A 231 -12.06 -24.03 17.90
CA ILE A 231 -12.65 -25.16 18.62
C ILE A 231 -11.51 -26.00 19.17
N GLY A 232 -11.32 -25.96 20.49
CA GLY A 232 -10.13 -26.54 21.12
C GLY A 232 -8.87 -25.83 20.63
N ASN A 233 -8.08 -26.51 19.80
CA ASN A 233 -6.88 -25.97 19.14
C ASN A 233 -7.06 -25.78 17.63
N GLU A 234 -8.25 -25.98 17.08
CA GLU A 234 -8.46 -25.99 15.63
C GLU A 234 -9.17 -24.72 15.15
N ILE A 235 -8.63 -24.07 14.11
CA ILE A 235 -9.27 -22.94 13.43
C ILE A 235 -10.10 -23.41 12.23
N LYS A 236 -11.38 -22.99 12.18
CA LYS A 236 -12.32 -23.25 11.08
C LYS A 236 -12.98 -21.97 10.58
N VAL A 237 -13.19 -21.86 9.27
CA VAL A 237 -13.97 -20.77 8.65
C VAL A 237 -15.38 -21.27 8.37
N LYS A 238 -16.40 -20.46 8.70
CA LYS A 238 -17.82 -20.71 8.42
C LYS A 238 -18.45 -19.57 7.63
#